data_AF-A0A411HFC6-F1
#
_entry.id   AF-A0A411HFC6-F1
#
_cell.length_a   1.000
_cell.length_b   1.000
_cell.length_c   1.000
_cell.angle_alpha   90.00
_cell.angle_beta   90.00
_cell.angle_gamma   90.00
#
_symmetry.space_group_name_H-M   'P 1'
#
loop_
_entity.id
_entity.type
_entity.pdbx_description
1 polymer ?
#
loop_
_entity_poly.entity_id
_entity_poly.type
_entity_poly.pdbx_seq_one_letter_code
_entity_poly.pdbx_strand_id
1 'polypeptide(L)'
;MYSFFLPRSKTRARRLIVRGLFFAVIATAIFSASVFADQVYKCINPQGIIAFQDHACARIDQQTVLQLARPPPPVASSVDENTVGDEAVETSPAPVAASPPRRTLPTLWMCIRYDGERYMSTSWVPQSYAVPLGVLGYPGLSLGEAYGAGHLGNSAPGGKSPPIAAPSGRNSIGASYTWVEDSCQPASIAQTCKYLREQYDSNHGTLHRAARAEQPALEARERELRDQLAGC
;
A
#
# COMPACT_ATOMS: atom_id res chain seq x y z
N MET A 1 -17.33 65.71 -39.91
CA MET A 1 -17.98 64.71 -39.06
C MET A 1 -17.46 64.89 -37.63
N TYR A 2 -18.35 65.35 -36.76
CA TYR A 2 -18.34 65.49 -35.30
C TYR A 2 -17.05 65.31 -34.46
N SER A 3 -16.69 66.40 -33.79
CA SER A 3 -16.16 66.46 -32.42
C SER A 3 -17.15 65.86 -31.39
N PHE A 4 -16.64 65.35 -30.25
CA PHE A 4 -17.04 65.68 -28.85
C PHE A 4 -16.79 64.53 -27.83
N PHE A 5 -16.08 64.91 -26.75
CA PHE A 5 -16.30 64.57 -25.32
C PHE A 5 -15.96 63.18 -24.71
N LEU A 6 -14.96 63.22 -23.80
CA LEU A 6 -14.90 62.45 -22.55
C LEU A 6 -15.96 62.96 -21.55
N PRO A 7 -16.46 62.13 -20.59
CA PRO A 7 -15.95 62.30 -19.22
C PRO A 7 -15.93 61.05 -18.31
N ARG A 8 -14.84 60.97 -17.53
CA ARG A 8 -14.76 60.90 -16.05
C ARG A 8 -15.73 60.01 -15.23
N SER A 9 -15.07 59.15 -14.44
CA SER A 9 -15.34 58.77 -13.04
C SER A 9 -16.15 57.48 -12.77
N LYS A 10 -15.51 56.57 -12.01
CA LYS A 10 -16.11 55.79 -10.91
C LYS A 10 -15.00 55.09 -10.08
N THR A 11 -14.10 55.91 -9.53
CA THR A 11 -13.01 55.54 -8.61
C THR A 11 -13.50 55.19 -7.20
N ARG A 12 -14.72 54.65 -7.02
CA ARG A 12 -15.31 54.34 -5.71
C ARG A 12 -15.51 52.85 -5.43
N ALA A 13 -15.44 51.97 -6.43
CA ALA A 13 -15.69 50.53 -6.24
C ALA A 13 -14.52 49.77 -5.58
N ARG A 14 -13.30 50.34 -5.58
CA ARG A 14 -12.08 49.65 -5.11
C ARG A 14 -11.96 49.48 -3.59
N ARG A 15 -12.75 50.20 -2.77
CA ARG A 15 -12.63 50.13 -1.29
C ARG A 15 -13.54 49.09 -0.62
N LEU A 16 -14.52 48.54 -1.34
CA LEU A 16 -15.44 47.52 -0.80
C LEU A 16 -14.97 46.08 -1.05
N ILE A 17 -14.13 45.86 -2.07
CA ILE A 17 -13.66 44.52 -2.44
C ILE A 17 -12.64 43.96 -1.42
N VAL A 18 -11.84 44.82 -0.79
CA VAL A 18 -10.80 44.39 0.17
C VAL A 18 -11.38 43.92 1.52
N ARG A 19 -12.58 44.40 1.90
CA ARG A 19 -13.25 43.97 3.14
C ARG A 19 -14.06 42.67 2.99
N GLY A 20 -14.51 42.33 1.79
CA GLY A 20 -15.18 41.04 1.51
C GLY A 20 -14.20 39.86 1.47
N LEU A 21 -12.97 40.11 1.02
CA LEU A 21 -11.93 39.08 0.91
C LEU A 21 -11.40 38.62 2.28
N PHE A 22 -11.42 39.48 3.30
CA PHE A 22 -10.94 39.13 4.65
C PHE A 22 -11.94 38.26 5.43
N PHE A 23 -13.24 38.40 5.19
CA PHE A 23 -14.27 37.54 5.80
C PHE A 23 -14.42 36.18 5.10
N ALA A 24 -14.04 36.08 3.83
CA ALA A 24 -14.04 34.82 3.08
C ALA A 24 -12.88 33.88 3.48
N VAL A 25 -11.78 34.41 4.02
CA VAL A 25 -10.60 33.61 4.43
C VAL A 25 -10.72 33.04 5.85
N ILE A 26 -11.51 33.65 6.73
CA ILE A 26 -11.67 33.17 8.12
C ILE A 26 -12.78 32.09 8.23
N ALA A 27 -13.75 32.06 7.31
CA ALA A 27 -14.79 31.03 7.28
C ALA A 27 -14.31 29.65 6.76
N THR A 28 -13.08 29.56 6.22
CA THR A 28 -12.55 28.35 5.57
C THR A 28 -11.73 27.43 6.49
N ALA A 29 -11.62 27.72 7.79
CA ALA A 29 -10.63 27.08 8.66
C ALA A 29 -11.16 26.11 9.74
N ILE A 30 -12.48 25.85 9.86
CA ILE A 30 -13.02 25.10 11.03
C ILE A 30 -13.64 23.73 10.72
N PHE A 31 -13.76 23.30 9.46
CA PHE A 31 -14.29 21.95 9.14
C PHE A 31 -13.28 21.09 8.39
N SER A 32 -12.31 20.56 9.13
CA SER A 32 -11.58 19.35 8.75
C SER A 32 -11.63 18.37 9.91
N ALA A 33 -12.86 18.01 10.32
CA ALA A 33 -13.06 16.79 11.09
C ALA A 33 -12.96 15.62 10.11
N SER A 34 -11.90 14.83 10.23
CA SER A 34 -11.76 13.57 9.52
C SER A 34 -12.86 12.62 10.00
N VAL A 35 -14.00 12.63 9.33
CA VAL A 35 -15.02 11.59 9.46
C VAL A 35 -14.44 10.34 8.82
N PHE A 36 -14.01 9.39 9.64
CA PHE A 36 -13.73 8.04 9.17
C PHE A 36 -15.06 7.42 8.73
N ALA A 37 -15.25 7.27 7.42
CA ALA A 37 -16.40 6.55 6.90
C ALA A 37 -16.21 5.05 7.21
N ASP A 38 -16.86 4.57 8.28
CA ASP A 38 -16.92 3.15 8.68
C ASP A 38 -17.65 2.27 7.65
N GLN A 39 -18.18 2.87 6.59
CA GLN A 39 -19.07 2.24 5.62
C GLN A 39 -18.86 2.85 4.22
N VAL A 40 -18.61 1.98 3.23
CA VAL A 40 -18.49 2.32 1.81
C VAL A 40 -19.57 1.58 1.04
N TYR A 41 -20.23 2.28 0.12
CA TYR A 41 -21.29 1.73 -0.72
C TYR A 41 -20.69 1.35 -2.08
N LYS A 42 -20.90 0.10 -2.50
CA LYS A 42 -20.68 -0.38 -3.86
C LYS A 42 -21.98 -0.26 -4.63
N CYS A 43 -21.99 0.59 -5.65
CA CYS A 43 -23.13 0.84 -6.52
C CYS A 43 -22.90 0.17 -7.87
N ILE A 44 -23.88 -0.59 -8.35
CA ILE A 44 -23.88 -1.21 -9.67
C ILE A 44 -25.06 -0.64 -10.44
N ASN A 45 -24.78 0.14 -11.48
CA ASN A 45 -25.85 0.73 -12.29
C ASN A 45 -26.51 -0.32 -13.22
N PRO A 46 -27.66 -0.01 -13.84
CA PRO A 46 -28.33 -0.91 -14.78
C PRO A 46 -27.46 -1.33 -15.99
N GLN A 47 -26.43 -0.55 -16.31
CA GLN A 47 -25.45 -0.82 -17.36
C GLN A 47 -24.28 -1.69 -16.87
N GLY A 48 -24.25 -2.09 -15.60
CA GLY A 48 -23.22 -2.94 -14.99
C GLY A 48 -21.94 -2.20 -14.58
N ILE A 49 -21.91 -0.87 -14.60
CA ILE A 49 -20.78 -0.05 -14.16
C ILE A 49 -20.75 -0.03 -12.63
N ILE A 50 -19.56 -0.28 -12.07
CA ILE A 50 -19.33 -0.34 -10.63
C ILE A 50 -18.66 0.96 -10.16
N ALA A 51 -19.22 1.60 -9.15
CA ALA A 51 -18.64 2.74 -8.45
C ALA A 51 -18.64 2.51 -6.94
N PHE A 52 -17.64 3.06 -6.24
CA PHE A 52 -17.55 3.06 -4.78
C PHE A 52 -17.68 4.48 -4.26
N GLN A 53 -18.53 4.66 -3.26
CA GLN A 53 -18.86 5.97 -2.70
C GLN A 53 -19.18 5.89 -1.22
N ASP A 54 -19.11 7.03 -0.55
CA ASP A 54 -19.33 7.23 0.88
C ASP A 54 -20.80 7.47 1.26
N HIS A 55 -21.68 7.63 0.26
CA HIS A 55 -23.12 7.85 0.42
C HIS A 55 -23.94 6.78 -0.31
N ALA A 56 -25.20 6.62 0.09
CA ALA A 56 -26.10 5.64 -0.52
C ALA A 56 -26.22 5.81 -2.04
N CYS A 57 -26.38 4.69 -2.75
CA CYS A 57 -26.47 4.67 -4.21
C CYS A 57 -27.73 5.41 -4.72
N ALA A 58 -27.71 5.82 -5.99
CA ALA A 58 -28.92 6.31 -6.63
C ALA A 58 -29.99 5.19 -6.62
N ARG A 59 -31.28 5.54 -6.53
CA ARG A 59 -32.40 4.57 -6.37
C ARG A 59 -32.49 3.50 -7.45
N ILE A 60 -31.83 3.71 -8.59
CA ILE A 60 -31.83 2.81 -9.76
C ILE A 60 -30.63 1.84 -9.76
N ASP A 61 -29.68 2.02 -8.85
CA ASP A 61 -28.47 1.20 -8.78
C ASP A 61 -28.64 0.10 -7.71
N GLN A 62 -28.04 -1.06 -7.95
CA GLN A 62 -27.92 -2.08 -6.92
C GLN A 62 -26.86 -1.68 -5.91
N GLN A 63 -27.22 -1.70 -4.63
CA GLN A 63 -26.37 -1.27 -3.53
C GLN A 63 -25.86 -2.47 -2.71
N THR A 64 -24.56 -2.51 -2.46
CA THR A 64 -23.94 -3.37 -1.43
C THR A 64 -23.19 -2.49 -0.44
N VAL A 65 -23.40 -2.69 0.86
CA VAL A 65 -22.72 -1.92 1.93
C VAL A 65 -21.51 -2.72 2.40
N LEU A 66 -20.33 -2.10 2.39
CA LEU A 66 -19.07 -2.67 2.86
C LEU A 66 -18.65 -1.94 4.14
N GLN A 67 -18.51 -2.69 5.24
CA GLN A 67 -17.98 -2.17 6.50
C GLN A 67 -16.45 -2.19 6.46
N LEU A 68 -15.80 -1.07 6.74
CA LEU A 68 -14.34 -1.04 6.85
C LEU A 68 -13.92 -1.41 8.27
N ALA A 69 -12.93 -2.31 8.41
CA ALA A 69 -12.40 -2.68 9.72
C ALA A 69 -11.62 -1.50 10.32
N ARG A 70 -12.04 -1.07 11.52
CA ARG A 70 -11.34 -0.02 12.26
C ARG A 70 -9.98 -0.54 12.75
N PRO A 71 -8.89 0.23 12.59
CA PRO A 71 -7.61 -0.13 13.20
C PRO A 71 -7.78 -0.25 14.73
N PRO A 72 -7.19 -1.26 15.39
CA PRO A 72 -7.24 -1.36 16.84
C PRO A 72 -6.55 -0.12 17.46
N PRO A 73 -7.08 0.41 18.59
CA PRO A 73 -6.43 1.52 19.27
C PRO A 73 -5.04 1.10 19.77
N PRO A 74 -4.07 2.03 19.85
CA PRO A 74 -2.76 1.75 20.41
C PRO A 74 -2.93 1.36 21.90
N VAL A 75 -2.43 0.17 22.25
CA VAL A 75 -2.41 -0.31 23.64
C VAL A 75 -1.30 0.43 24.37
N ALA A 76 -1.65 1.22 25.38
CA ALA A 76 -0.69 1.79 26.31
C ALA A 76 -0.23 0.70 27.29
N SER A 77 1.05 0.34 27.26
CA SER A 77 1.65 -0.57 28.24
C SER A 77 1.83 0.17 29.57
N SER A 78 1.02 -0.16 30.57
CA SER A 78 1.31 0.17 31.96
C SER A 78 2.28 -0.86 32.52
N VAL A 79 3.47 -0.41 32.94
CA VAL A 79 4.41 -1.22 33.72
C VAL A 79 3.95 -1.15 35.19
N ASP A 80 3.56 -2.30 35.75
CA ASP A 80 3.37 -2.44 37.19
C ASP A 80 4.73 -2.56 37.87
N GLU A 81 5.03 -1.60 38.73
CA GLU A 81 6.17 -1.62 39.65
C GLU A 81 5.73 -2.30 40.95
N ASN A 82 6.05 -3.58 41.10
CA ASN A 82 5.86 -4.30 42.36
C ASN A 82 7.17 -4.38 43.14
N THR A 83 7.23 -3.50 44.14
CA THR A 83 7.85 -3.56 45.47
C THR A 83 8.71 -4.77 45.84
N VAL A 84 9.91 -4.39 46.30
CA VAL A 84 10.98 -5.10 47.01
C VAL A 84 10.48 -6.04 48.13
N GLY A 85 11.02 -7.26 48.15
CA GLY A 85 11.09 -8.11 49.34
C GLY A 85 12.55 -8.46 49.61
N ASP A 86 13.01 -8.15 50.82
CA ASP A 86 14.39 -8.31 51.30
C ASP A 86 14.64 -9.71 51.91
N GLU A 87 15.89 -10.12 51.78
CA GLU A 87 16.69 -11.05 52.60
C GLU A 87 16.46 -12.57 52.65
N ALA A 88 17.42 -13.31 52.05
CA ALA A 88 18.22 -14.34 52.75
C ALA A 88 19.53 -14.61 51.98
N VAL A 89 20.66 -14.47 52.67
CA VAL A 89 22.04 -14.67 52.16
C VAL A 89 22.44 -16.14 52.28
N GLU A 90 22.89 -16.79 51.20
CA GLU A 90 23.81 -17.93 51.30
C GLU A 90 24.68 -18.13 50.04
N THR A 91 26.01 -18.10 50.27
CA THR A 91 27.15 -18.54 49.43
C THR A 91 27.23 -18.02 47.99
N SER A 92 28.09 -17.02 47.76
CA SER A 92 28.42 -16.50 46.43
C SER A 92 29.36 -17.46 45.67
N PRO A 93 28.91 -18.16 44.60
CA PRO A 93 29.84 -18.59 43.56
C PRO A 93 30.42 -17.33 42.90
N ALA A 94 31.67 -17.42 42.42
CA ALA A 94 32.32 -16.35 41.67
C ALA A 94 31.36 -15.82 40.58
N PRO A 95 31.29 -14.49 40.34
CA PRO A 95 30.40 -13.94 39.34
C PRO A 95 30.82 -14.51 37.98
N VAL A 96 30.06 -15.48 37.49
CA VAL A 96 30.09 -15.87 36.08
C VAL A 96 29.68 -14.60 35.36
N ALA A 97 30.63 -13.96 34.66
CA ALA A 97 30.34 -12.80 33.83
C ALA A 97 29.12 -13.17 32.98
N ALA A 98 28.01 -12.45 33.17
CA ALA A 98 26.80 -12.69 32.41
C ALA A 98 27.17 -12.67 30.94
N SER A 99 26.97 -13.79 30.24
CA SER A 99 27.19 -13.82 28.79
C SER A 99 26.33 -12.71 28.19
N PRO A 100 26.88 -11.90 27.27
CA PRO A 100 26.09 -10.84 26.65
C PRO A 100 24.82 -11.46 26.05
N PRO A 101 23.67 -10.75 26.12
CA PRO A 101 22.43 -11.27 25.56
C PRO A 101 22.67 -11.62 24.09
N ARG A 102 22.35 -12.86 23.70
CA ARG A 102 22.43 -13.26 22.29
C ARG A 102 21.47 -12.37 21.51
N ARG A 103 22.00 -11.65 20.53
CA ARG A 103 21.17 -10.85 19.63
C ARG A 103 20.28 -11.81 18.84
N THR A 104 18.97 -11.59 18.92
CA THR A 104 17.99 -12.48 18.29
C THR A 104 17.84 -12.14 16.82
N LEU A 105 17.84 -13.15 15.95
CA LEU A 105 17.49 -12.94 14.54
C LEU A 105 16.04 -12.49 14.42
N PRO A 106 15.70 -11.66 13.41
CA PRO A 106 14.32 -11.40 13.07
C PRO A 106 13.64 -12.67 12.54
N THR A 107 12.38 -12.86 12.92
CA THR A 107 11.54 -13.92 12.35
C THR A 107 11.12 -13.50 10.94
N LEU A 108 11.58 -14.26 9.94
CA LEU A 108 11.20 -14.09 8.55
C LEU A 108 10.49 -15.33 8.02
N TRP A 109 9.76 -15.14 6.93
CA TRP A 109 9.01 -16.17 6.24
C TRP A 109 9.44 -16.22 4.79
N MET A 110 9.78 -17.41 4.31
CA MET A 110 10.03 -17.67 2.90
C MET A 110 8.69 -17.96 2.23
N CYS A 111 8.28 -17.07 1.35
CA CYS A 111 7.02 -17.16 0.63
C CYS A 111 7.26 -17.48 -0.85
N ILE A 112 6.31 -18.18 -1.46
CA ILE A 112 6.31 -18.55 -2.86
C ILE A 112 5.00 -18.06 -3.48
N ARG A 113 5.12 -17.29 -4.56
CA ARG A 113 3.98 -16.77 -5.33
C ARG A 113 3.42 -17.80 -6.30
N TYR A 114 2.27 -17.49 -6.92
CA TYR A 114 1.64 -18.38 -7.91
C TYR A 114 2.54 -18.70 -9.13
N ASP A 115 3.49 -17.82 -9.46
CA ASP A 115 4.44 -18.00 -10.57
C ASP A 115 5.73 -18.73 -10.14
N GLY A 116 5.83 -19.11 -8.87
CA GLY A 116 7.00 -19.75 -8.28
C GLY A 116 8.09 -18.78 -7.80
N GLU A 117 7.91 -17.47 -7.94
CA GLU A 117 8.83 -16.47 -7.42
C GLU A 117 8.92 -16.57 -5.90
N ARG A 118 10.15 -16.63 -5.38
CA ARG A 118 10.45 -16.73 -3.95
C ARG A 118 10.78 -15.36 -3.39
N TYR A 119 10.21 -15.01 -2.25
CA TYR A 119 10.50 -13.76 -1.56
C TYR A 119 10.50 -13.94 -0.03
N MET A 120 11.15 -13.01 0.68
CA MET A 120 11.13 -12.96 2.15
C MET A 120 10.07 -11.99 2.63
N SER A 121 9.29 -12.40 3.63
CA SER A 121 8.26 -11.59 4.28
C SER A 121 8.52 -11.52 5.79
N THR A 122 8.15 -10.40 6.41
CA THR A 122 8.09 -10.26 7.88
C THR A 122 6.79 -10.77 8.46
N SER A 123 5.79 -11.05 7.61
CA SER A 123 4.48 -11.57 7.98
C SER A 123 4.29 -12.99 7.46
N TRP A 124 3.68 -13.83 8.29
CA TRP A 124 3.27 -15.18 7.93
C TRP A 124 1.90 -15.23 7.25
N VAL A 125 1.14 -14.14 7.34
CA VAL A 125 -0.25 -14.08 6.86
C VAL A 125 -0.24 -14.00 5.33
N PRO A 126 -0.68 -15.05 4.61
CA PRO A 126 -0.71 -15.02 3.16
C PRO A 126 -1.64 -13.90 2.71
N GLN A 127 -1.13 -13.04 1.82
CA GLN A 127 -1.96 -12.00 1.23
C GLN A 127 -2.79 -12.63 0.12
N SER A 128 -4.11 -12.56 0.22
CA SER A 128 -5.03 -12.92 -0.86
C SER A 128 -5.04 -11.80 -1.90
N TYR A 129 -4.75 -12.12 -3.17
CA TYR A 129 -4.81 -11.14 -4.26
C TYR A 129 -5.41 -11.73 -5.53
N ALA A 130 -6.02 -10.87 -6.36
CA ALA A 130 -6.68 -11.28 -7.58
C ALA A 130 -5.68 -11.34 -8.74
N VAL A 131 -5.64 -12.49 -9.43
CA VAL A 131 -4.82 -12.71 -10.62
C VAL A 131 -5.70 -13.05 -11.83
N PRO A 132 -5.35 -12.56 -13.04
CA PRO A 132 -6.06 -12.97 -14.25
C PRO A 132 -5.90 -14.48 -14.46
N LEU A 133 -7.00 -15.17 -14.74
CA LEU A 133 -7.00 -16.62 -14.94
C LEU A 133 -6.06 -17.05 -16.09
N GLY A 134 -5.91 -16.21 -17.12
CA GLY A 134 -4.99 -16.48 -18.22
C GLY A 134 -3.52 -16.54 -17.82
N VAL A 135 -3.09 -15.81 -16.78
CA VAL A 135 -1.70 -15.85 -16.28
C VAL A 135 -1.42 -17.16 -15.55
N LEU A 136 -2.44 -17.75 -14.93
CA LEU A 136 -2.39 -19.10 -14.35
C LEU A 136 -2.48 -20.21 -15.42
N GLY A 137 -2.54 -19.84 -16.70
CA GLY A 137 -2.72 -20.78 -17.81
C GLY A 137 -4.14 -21.33 -17.92
N TYR A 138 -5.14 -20.63 -17.37
CA TYR A 138 -6.54 -21.07 -17.38
C TYR A 138 -7.44 -20.26 -18.33
N PRO A 139 -8.30 -20.94 -19.11
CA PRO A 139 -8.17 -22.35 -19.52
C PRO A 139 -6.89 -22.53 -20.34
N GLY A 140 -6.41 -23.77 -20.48
CA GLY A 140 -5.27 -24.13 -21.32
C GLY A 140 -5.51 -23.95 -22.83
N LEU A 141 -6.27 -22.92 -23.22
CA LEU A 141 -6.49 -22.47 -24.58
C LEU A 141 -5.20 -21.87 -25.13
N SER A 142 -4.95 -22.10 -26.40
CA SER A 142 -3.93 -21.36 -27.13
C SER A 142 -4.28 -19.87 -27.15
N LEU A 143 -3.27 -19.01 -27.29
CA LEU A 143 -3.46 -17.55 -27.42
C LEU A 143 -4.45 -17.19 -28.55
N GLY A 144 -4.44 -17.93 -29.67
CA GLY A 144 -5.39 -17.74 -30.77
C GLY A 144 -6.82 -18.16 -30.44
N GLU A 145 -7.02 -19.11 -29.53
CA GLU A 145 -8.34 -19.47 -29.01
C GLU A 145 -8.83 -18.48 -27.95
N ALA A 146 -7.94 -17.99 -27.09
CA ALA A 146 -8.26 -17.00 -26.05
C ALA A 146 -8.58 -15.61 -26.62
N TYR A 147 -7.85 -15.18 -27.66
CA TYR A 147 -7.95 -13.84 -28.25
C TYR A 147 -8.53 -13.81 -29.68
N GLY A 148 -8.85 -14.96 -30.27
CA GLY A 148 -9.32 -15.09 -31.64
C GLY A 148 -8.19 -15.12 -32.68
N ALA A 149 -8.35 -15.93 -33.73
CA ALA A 149 -7.37 -16.07 -34.80
C ALA A 149 -7.19 -14.73 -35.55
N GLY A 150 -5.98 -14.15 -35.54
CA GLY A 150 -5.62 -12.97 -36.32
C GLY A 150 -5.55 -11.63 -35.57
N HIS A 151 -5.64 -11.63 -34.23
CA HIS A 151 -5.70 -10.40 -33.40
C HIS A 151 -4.49 -10.18 -32.48
N LEU A 152 -3.46 -11.02 -32.58
CA LEU A 152 -2.22 -10.89 -31.82
C LEU A 152 -1.13 -10.33 -32.73
N GLY A 153 -0.69 -9.09 -32.45
CA GLY A 153 0.52 -8.51 -33.06
C GLY A 153 0.33 -7.30 -33.97
N ASN A 154 -0.89 -6.81 -34.16
CA ASN A 154 -1.17 -5.60 -34.94
C ASN A 154 -1.19 -4.35 -34.03
N SER A 155 -0.02 -3.93 -33.56
CA SER A 155 0.18 -2.60 -32.93
C SER A 155 0.28 -1.47 -33.96
N ALA A 156 -0.08 -1.72 -35.22
CA ALA A 156 -0.03 -0.72 -36.28
C ALA A 156 -1.09 0.37 -36.04
N PRO A 157 -0.72 1.66 -36.00
CA PRO A 157 -1.69 2.75 -35.94
C PRO A 157 -2.61 2.68 -37.16
N GLY A 158 -3.91 2.49 -36.95
CA GLY A 158 -4.91 2.35 -38.03
C GLY A 158 -5.24 0.91 -38.43
N GLY A 159 -4.62 -0.10 -37.80
CA GLY A 159 -5.06 -1.49 -37.88
C GLY A 159 -6.34 -1.69 -37.06
N LYS A 160 -7.36 -2.28 -37.69
CA LYS A 160 -8.70 -2.58 -37.19
C LYS A 160 -8.76 -2.71 -35.66
N SER A 161 -9.64 -1.92 -35.03
CA SER A 161 -9.89 -1.94 -33.58
C SER A 161 -9.91 -3.38 -33.06
N PRO A 162 -9.17 -3.70 -32.00
CA PRO A 162 -9.23 -5.03 -31.42
C PRO A 162 -10.71 -5.32 -31.11
N PRO A 163 -11.25 -6.47 -31.55
CA PRO A 163 -12.63 -6.79 -31.22
C PRO A 163 -12.73 -6.84 -29.70
N ILE A 164 -13.48 -5.92 -29.12
CA ILE A 164 -13.91 -6.04 -27.74
C ILE A 164 -14.74 -7.33 -27.73
N ALA A 165 -14.21 -8.38 -27.11
CA ALA A 165 -14.89 -9.66 -27.04
C ALA A 165 -16.33 -9.41 -26.58
N ALA A 166 -17.30 -9.85 -27.38
CA ALA A 166 -18.71 -9.66 -27.06
C ALA A 166 -18.97 -10.24 -25.65
N PRO A 167 -19.76 -9.55 -24.80
CA PRO A 167 -19.93 -9.91 -23.38
C PRO A 167 -20.51 -11.32 -23.15
N SER A 168 -20.93 -12.02 -24.21
CA SER A 168 -21.48 -13.38 -24.21
C SER A 168 -20.64 -14.42 -24.97
N GLY A 169 -19.45 -14.06 -25.45
CA GLY A 169 -18.56 -15.01 -26.15
C GLY A 169 -17.82 -15.93 -25.19
N ARG A 170 -17.54 -17.18 -25.62
CA ARG A 170 -16.72 -18.18 -24.90
C ARG A 170 -15.28 -17.71 -24.55
N ASN A 171 -14.90 -16.51 -24.99
CA ASN A 171 -13.57 -15.91 -24.91
C ASN A 171 -13.48 -14.77 -23.87
N SER A 172 -14.46 -14.59 -22.98
CA SER A 172 -14.39 -13.60 -21.88
C SER A 172 -13.43 -13.97 -20.75
N ILE A 173 -12.74 -15.12 -20.87
CA ILE A 173 -11.90 -15.69 -19.81
C ILE A 173 -10.63 -14.88 -19.60
N GLY A 174 -10.17 -14.15 -20.62
CA GLY A 174 -9.07 -13.18 -20.49
C GLY A 174 -9.36 -12.01 -19.55
N ALA A 175 -10.64 -11.80 -19.17
CA ALA A 175 -11.07 -10.78 -18.21
C ALA A 175 -11.51 -11.36 -16.86
N SER A 176 -11.40 -12.69 -16.68
CA SER A 176 -11.77 -13.35 -15.44
C SER A 176 -10.59 -13.42 -14.48
N TYR A 177 -10.87 -13.15 -13.20
CA TYR A 177 -9.88 -13.15 -12.13
C TYR A 177 -10.21 -14.23 -11.12
N THR A 178 -9.18 -14.78 -10.49
CA THR A 178 -9.33 -15.63 -9.31
C THR A 178 -8.48 -15.08 -8.17
N TRP A 179 -8.92 -15.34 -6.96
CA TRP A 179 -8.12 -15.08 -5.76
C TRP A 179 -7.09 -16.19 -5.60
N VAL A 180 -5.85 -15.80 -5.35
CA VAL A 180 -4.75 -16.70 -4.99
C VAL A 180 -4.12 -16.24 -3.70
N GLU A 181 -3.49 -17.18 -3.02
CA GLU A 181 -2.74 -16.97 -1.78
C GLU A 181 -1.33 -17.49 -1.98
N ASP A 182 -0.36 -16.76 -1.44
CA ASP A 182 1.03 -17.19 -1.42
C ASP A 182 1.23 -18.29 -0.38
N SER A 183 2.17 -19.21 -0.64
CA SER A 183 2.55 -20.22 0.34
C SER A 183 3.77 -19.75 1.13
N CYS A 184 3.59 -19.50 2.44
CA CYS A 184 4.66 -19.03 3.32
C CYS A 184 5.05 -20.10 4.34
N GLN A 185 6.35 -20.27 4.54
CA GLN A 185 6.93 -21.14 5.58
C GLN A 185 7.96 -20.37 6.41
N PRO A 186 8.19 -20.72 7.69
CA PRO A 186 9.21 -20.08 8.49
C PRO A 186 10.58 -20.20 7.80
N ALA A 187 11.30 -19.09 7.68
CA ALA A 187 12.64 -19.11 7.13
C ALA A 187 13.61 -19.79 8.11
N SER A 188 14.50 -20.63 7.59
CA SER A 188 15.61 -21.15 8.39
C SER A 188 16.61 -20.03 8.74
N ILE A 189 17.37 -20.22 9.82
CA ILE A 189 18.43 -19.28 10.25
C ILE A 189 19.38 -18.96 9.08
N ALA A 190 19.82 -19.98 8.34
CA ALA A 190 20.71 -19.79 7.19
C ALA A 190 20.09 -18.94 6.09
N GLN A 191 18.80 -19.14 5.78
CA GLN A 191 18.09 -18.33 4.80
C GLN A 191 17.91 -16.88 5.27
N THR A 192 17.55 -16.67 6.54
CA THR A 192 17.45 -15.34 7.15
C THR A 192 18.80 -14.61 7.10
N CYS A 193 19.89 -15.25 7.49
CA CYS A 193 21.21 -14.64 7.46
C CYS A 193 21.71 -14.30 6.06
N LYS A 194 21.44 -15.19 5.09
CA LYS A 194 21.73 -14.91 3.69
C LYS A 194 20.97 -13.67 3.21
N TYR A 195 19.65 -13.63 3.45
CA TYR A 195 18.81 -12.50 3.07
C TYR A 195 19.27 -11.19 3.72
N LEU A 196 19.54 -11.20 5.03
CA LEU A 196 20.01 -10.01 5.75
C LEU A 196 21.35 -9.50 5.22
N ARG A 197 22.26 -10.39 4.82
CA ARG A 197 23.54 -10.02 4.22
C ARG A 197 23.34 -9.38 2.85
N GLU A 198 22.48 -9.95 2.01
CA GLU A 198 22.12 -9.37 0.71
C GLU A 198 21.48 -7.98 0.85
N GLN A 199 20.59 -7.81 1.84
CA GLN A 199 19.99 -6.51 2.15
C GLN A 199 21.03 -5.49 2.64
N TYR A 200 21.97 -5.92 3.49
CA TYR A 200 23.07 -5.08 3.95
C TYR A 200 23.96 -4.63 2.79
N ASP A 201 24.40 -5.55 1.95
CA ASP A 201 25.28 -5.27 0.81
C ASP A 201 24.61 -4.34 -0.20
N SER A 202 23.32 -4.55 -0.47
CA SER A 202 22.51 -3.67 -1.32
C SER A 202 22.37 -2.26 -0.74
N ASN A 203 22.05 -2.16 0.56
CA ASN A 203 21.93 -0.88 1.25
C ASN A 203 23.27 -0.13 1.32
N HIS A 204 24.36 -0.84 1.65
CA HIS A 204 25.71 -0.31 1.70
C HIS A 204 26.15 0.22 0.32
N GLY A 205 25.95 -0.56 -0.73
CA GLY A 205 26.24 -0.15 -2.11
C GLY A 205 25.43 1.07 -2.56
N THR A 206 24.17 1.17 -2.10
CA THR A 206 23.31 2.33 -2.36
C THR A 206 23.79 3.56 -1.61
N LEU A 207 24.13 3.42 -0.33
CA LEU A 207 24.64 4.50 0.53
C LEU A 207 25.88 5.18 -0.07
N HIS A 208 26.81 4.41 -0.64
CA HIS A 208 28.02 4.95 -1.29
C HIS A 208 27.74 5.84 -2.51
N ARG A 209 26.60 5.64 -3.17
CA ARG A 209 26.20 6.41 -4.36
C ARG A 209 25.10 7.43 -4.09
N ALA A 210 24.56 7.43 -2.86
CA ALA A 210 23.40 8.23 -2.50
C ALA A 210 23.73 9.73 -2.42
N ALA A 211 22.75 10.56 -2.78
CA ALA A 211 22.83 11.99 -2.54
C ALA A 211 22.81 12.27 -1.02
N ARG A 212 23.41 13.40 -0.57
CA ARG A 212 23.47 13.76 0.86
C ARG A 212 22.11 13.77 1.57
N ALA A 213 21.03 14.11 0.86
CA ALA A 213 19.68 14.12 1.42
C ALA A 213 19.14 12.71 1.74
N GLU A 214 19.59 11.68 1.02
CA GLU A 214 19.13 10.29 1.19
C GLU A 214 19.97 9.50 2.20
N GLN A 215 21.21 9.95 2.47
CA GLN A 215 22.16 9.29 3.37
C GLN A 215 21.60 8.96 4.76
N PRO A 216 20.89 9.88 5.47
CA PRO A 216 20.44 9.59 6.83
C PRO A 216 19.51 8.37 6.94
N ALA A 217 18.64 8.16 5.96
CA ALA A 217 17.72 7.02 5.93
C ALA A 217 18.48 5.70 5.68
N LEU A 218 19.42 5.72 4.74
CA LEU A 218 20.25 4.55 4.39
C LEU A 218 21.21 4.18 5.53
N GLU A 219 21.79 5.16 6.24
CA GLU A 219 22.63 4.92 7.42
C GLU A 219 21.83 4.31 8.58
N ALA A 220 20.61 4.79 8.81
CA ALA A 220 19.72 4.21 9.82
C ALA A 220 19.40 2.75 9.49
N ARG A 221 19.07 2.47 8.23
CA ARG A 221 18.81 1.11 7.75
C ARG A 221 20.05 0.22 7.84
N GLU A 222 21.24 0.75 7.54
CA GLU A 222 22.49 0.00 7.66
C GLU A 222 22.78 -0.42 9.10
N ARG A 223 22.57 0.49 10.06
CA ARG A 223 22.71 0.17 11.50
C ARG A 223 21.75 -0.94 11.92
N GLU A 224 20.49 -0.86 11.52
CA GLU A 224 19.49 -1.89 11.81
C GLU A 224 19.89 -3.26 11.24
N LEU A 225 20.30 -3.31 9.97
CA LEU A 225 20.73 -4.54 9.31
C LEU A 225 21.99 -5.13 9.96
N ARG A 226 22.94 -4.29 10.38
CA ARG A 226 24.12 -4.71 11.12
C ARG A 226 23.76 -5.31 12.47
N ASP A 227 22.79 -4.74 13.17
CA ASP A 227 22.32 -5.25 14.45
C ASP A 227 21.62 -6.61 14.31
N GLN A 228 20.81 -6.79 13.26
CA GLN A 228 20.16 -8.07 12.94
C GLN A 228 21.19 -9.14 12.54
N LEU A 229 22.19 -8.78 11.73
CA LEU A 229 23.26 -9.68 11.29
C LEU A 229 24.15 -10.18 12.45
N ALA A 230 24.23 -9.44 13.54
CA ALA A 230 25.00 -9.86 14.70
C ALA A 230 24.41 -11.10 15.42
N GLY A 231 23.22 -11.57 15.02
CA GLY A 231 22.65 -12.82 15.48
C GLY A 231 23.03 -14.08 14.68
N CYS A 232 23.72 -13.95 13.54
CA CYS A 232 23.83 -15.00 12.49
C CYS A 232 24.83 -16.17 12.68
#